data_AF-A0AAD9U4S4-F1
#
_entry.id   AF-A0AAD9U4S4-F1
#
_cell.length_a   1.000
_cell.length_b   1.000
_cell.length_c   1.000
_cell.angle_alpha   90.00
_cell.angle_beta   90.00
_cell.angle_gamma   90.00
#
_symmetry.space_group_name_H-M   'P 1'
#
loop_
_entity.id
_entity.type
_entity.pdbx_description
1 polymer ?
#
loop_
_entity_poly.entity_id
_entity_poly.type
_entity_poly.pdbx_seq_one_letter_code
_entity_poly.pdbx_strand_id
1 'polypeptide(L)'
;MICALNKKVFDPHKRLNDMKILAYLEWYKRHSKFGYYDSYKNKRFLEDMDVNRFKKKLNDYWEKMVAEAERMSQKDEAAFRSRWLHGETAYRRMVEPLDIADYYHKGYKDYITKGRSQHYIKLEKWLEEGRPHKQTS
;
A
#
# COMPACT_ATOMS: atom_id res chain seq x y z
N MET A 1 -3.81 30.09 14.54
CA MET A 1 -2.56 29.38 14.17
C MET A 1 -2.80 28.65 12.88
N ILE A 2 -2.19 29.14 11.81
CA ILE A 2 -2.29 28.57 10.46
C ILE A 2 -1.65 27.19 10.51
N CYS A 3 -2.40 26.13 10.22
CA CYS A 3 -1.84 24.80 9.98
C CYS A 3 -0.90 24.92 8.78
N ALA A 4 0.39 25.06 9.08
CA ALA A 4 1.44 24.85 8.11
C ALA A 4 1.39 23.36 7.75
N LEU A 5 0.53 23.01 6.79
CA LEU A 5 0.72 21.83 5.95
C LEU A 5 2.13 21.96 5.40
N ASN A 6 3.07 21.31 6.08
CA ASN A 6 4.46 21.32 5.71
C ASN A 6 4.52 20.97 4.22
N LYS A 7 5.02 21.90 3.40
CA LYS A 7 5.28 21.69 1.96
C LYS A 7 6.17 20.46 1.66
N LYS A 8 6.65 19.76 2.71
CA LYS A 8 7.39 18.50 2.66
C LYS A 8 6.53 17.24 2.43
N VAL A 9 5.21 17.29 2.62
CA VAL A 9 4.33 16.09 2.50
C VAL A 9 3.96 15.79 1.04
N PHE A 10 3.87 16.81 0.18
CA PHE A 10 3.54 16.65 -1.23
C PHE A 10 4.77 16.96 -2.09
N ASP A 11 5.46 15.90 -2.49
CA ASP A 11 6.52 15.96 -3.50
C ASP A 11 5.96 15.41 -4.83
N PRO A 12 5.70 16.28 -5.83
CA PRO A 12 5.20 15.88 -7.14
C PRO A 12 6.11 14.84 -7.84
N HIS A 13 7.42 14.89 -7.60
CA HIS A 13 8.36 13.95 -8.19
C HIS A 13 8.25 12.57 -7.55
N LYS A 14 8.01 12.48 -6.23
CA LYS A 14 7.70 11.21 -5.56
C LYS A 14 6.42 10.58 -6.12
N ARG A 15 5.36 11.39 -6.28
CA ARG A 15 4.09 10.91 -6.85
C ARG A 15 4.25 10.33 -8.26
N LEU A 16 5.03 10.98 -9.12
CA LEU A 16 5.33 10.47 -10.46
C LEU A 16 6.11 9.16 -10.41
N ASN A 17 7.06 9.03 -9.47
CA ASN A 17 7.82 7.81 -9.28
C ASN A 17 6.93 6.67 -8.76
N ASP A 18 6.03 6.95 -7.83
CA ASP A 18 5.07 5.98 -7.31
C ASP A 18 4.11 5.51 -8.42
N MET A 19 3.62 6.41 -9.28
CA MET A 19 2.81 6.01 -10.45
C MET A 19 3.56 5.09 -11.41
N LYS A 20 4.85 5.36 -11.67
CA LYS A 20 5.69 4.46 -12.48
C LYS A 20 5.85 3.10 -11.83
N ILE A 21 6.03 3.06 -10.52
CA ILE A 21 6.14 1.81 -9.76
C ILE A 21 4.83 1.02 -9.83
N LEU A 22 3.69 1.67 -9.59
CA LEU A 22 2.37 1.04 -9.67
C LEU A 22 2.11 0.47 -11.08
N ALA A 23 2.42 1.24 -12.13
CA ALA A 23 2.31 0.79 -13.51
C ALA A 23 3.20 -0.43 -13.81
N TYR A 24 4.42 -0.46 -13.27
CA TYR A 24 5.30 -1.63 -13.41
C TYR A 24 4.74 -2.86 -12.68
N LEU A 25 4.20 -2.70 -11.47
CA LEU A 25 3.57 -3.80 -10.72
C LEU A 25 2.31 -4.33 -11.44
N GLU A 26 1.53 -3.44 -12.06
CA GLU A 26 0.41 -3.84 -12.93
C GLU A 26 0.87 -4.62 -14.16
N TRP A 27 1.94 -4.17 -14.82
CA TRP A 27 2.55 -4.89 -15.94
C TRP A 27 3.02 -6.27 -15.50
N TYR A 28 3.77 -6.36 -14.40
CA TYR A 28 4.27 -7.63 -13.87
C TYR A 28 3.12 -8.57 -13.51
N LYS A 29 2.05 -8.07 -12.88
CA LYS A 29 0.83 -8.84 -12.58
C LYS A 29 0.16 -9.41 -13.82
N ARG A 30 0.16 -8.67 -14.93
CA ARG A 30 -0.43 -9.12 -16.21
C ARG A 30 0.45 -10.13 -16.95
N HIS A 31 1.77 -10.02 -16.84
CA HIS A 31 2.72 -10.80 -17.65
C HIS A 31 3.42 -11.92 -16.88
N SER A 32 3.15 -12.08 -15.59
CA SER A 32 3.68 -13.18 -14.78
C SER A 32 3.17 -14.55 -15.30
N LYS A 33 4.10 -15.42 -15.71
CA LYS A 33 3.78 -16.72 -16.32
C LYS A 33 3.01 -17.69 -15.42
N PHE A 34 3.26 -17.65 -14.11
CA PHE A 34 2.65 -18.57 -13.14
C PHE A 34 1.61 -17.88 -12.26
N GLY A 35 1.20 -16.67 -12.66
CA GLY A 35 0.43 -15.78 -11.80
C GLY A 35 1.31 -14.97 -10.86
N TYR A 36 0.84 -13.75 -10.57
CA TYR A 36 1.58 -12.71 -9.87
C TYR A 36 2.20 -13.15 -8.55
N TYR A 37 1.41 -13.85 -7.74
CA TYR A 37 1.81 -14.31 -6.41
C TYR A 37 2.86 -15.42 -6.49
N ASP A 38 2.60 -16.46 -7.29
CA ASP A 38 3.48 -17.63 -7.37
C ASP A 38 4.79 -17.32 -8.10
N SER A 39 4.76 -16.46 -9.13
CA SER A 39 5.96 -15.95 -9.77
C SER A 39 6.87 -15.26 -8.75
N TYR A 40 6.33 -14.31 -7.98
CA TYR A 40 7.11 -13.58 -6.97
C TYR A 40 7.60 -14.48 -5.83
N LYS A 41 6.73 -15.37 -5.31
CA LYS A 41 7.06 -16.26 -4.20
C LYS A 41 8.24 -17.18 -4.54
N ASN A 42 8.36 -17.59 -5.81
CA ASN A 42 9.39 -18.52 -6.26
C ASN A 42 10.70 -17.83 -6.68
N LYS A 43 10.73 -16.50 -6.83
CA LYS A 43 11.92 -15.66 -7.09
C LYS A 43 12.80 -16.20 -8.22
N ARG A 44 12.20 -16.54 -9.36
CA ARG A 44 12.86 -17.25 -10.47
C ARG A 44 13.41 -16.31 -11.55
N PHE A 45 12.97 -15.06 -11.58
CA PHE A 45 13.28 -14.13 -12.67
C PHE A 45 13.85 -12.80 -12.16
N LEU A 46 14.56 -12.07 -13.03
CA LEU A 46 15.17 -10.78 -12.67
C LEU A 46 14.11 -9.74 -12.28
N GLU A 47 12.96 -9.80 -12.94
CA GLU A 47 11.78 -8.98 -12.66
C GLU A 47 11.33 -9.13 -11.20
N ASP A 48 11.51 -10.29 -10.58
CA ASP A 48 11.14 -10.52 -9.18
C ASP A 48 12.02 -9.69 -8.22
N MET A 49 13.28 -9.41 -8.57
CA MET A 49 14.16 -8.52 -7.79
C MET A 49 13.69 -7.07 -7.87
N ASP A 50 13.31 -6.61 -9.06
CA ASP A 50 12.76 -5.26 -9.24
C ASP A 50 11.42 -5.11 -8.52
N VAL A 51 10.53 -6.10 -8.63
CA VAL A 51 9.27 -6.14 -7.87
C VAL A 51 9.54 -6.06 -6.37
N ASN A 52 10.51 -6.81 -5.84
CA ASN A 52 10.84 -6.77 -4.42
C ASN A 52 11.35 -5.38 -3.98
N ARG A 53 12.18 -4.73 -4.81
CA ARG A 53 12.68 -3.38 -4.56
C ARG A 53 11.55 -2.36 -4.56
N PHE A 54 10.62 -2.47 -5.50
CA PHE A 54 9.46 -1.60 -5.61
C PHE A 54 8.47 -1.79 -4.48
N LYS A 55 8.20 -3.04 -4.11
CA LYS A 55 7.40 -3.42 -2.94
C LYS A 55 7.91 -2.72 -1.68
N LYS A 56 9.23 -2.82 -1.41
CA LYS A 56 9.86 -2.16 -0.25
C LYS A 56 9.68 -0.64 -0.28
N LYS A 57 9.90 0.00 -1.42
CA LYS A 57 9.72 1.47 -1.55
C LYS A 57 8.29 1.90 -1.26
N LEU A 58 7.30 1.17 -1.75
CA LEU A 58 5.88 1.49 -1.49
C LEU A 58 5.53 1.26 -0.02
N ASN A 59 6.00 0.18 0.61
CA ASN A 59 5.81 -0.04 2.05
C ASN A 59 6.41 1.10 2.87
N ASP A 60 7.66 1.48 2.60
CA ASP A 60 8.34 2.60 3.29
C ASP A 60 7.58 3.93 3.13
N TYR A 61 6.95 4.15 1.97
CA TYR A 61 6.13 5.33 1.72
C TYR A 61 4.84 5.28 2.55
N TRP A 62 4.05 4.23 2.41
CA TRP A 62 2.74 4.13 3.06
C TRP A 62 2.84 4.02 4.58
N GLU A 63 3.87 3.39 5.13
CA GLU A 63 4.13 3.39 6.56
C GLU A 63 4.36 4.81 7.10
N LYS A 64 5.14 5.62 6.38
CA LYS A 64 5.35 7.04 6.75
C LYS A 64 4.09 7.86 6.59
N MET A 65 3.32 7.64 5.53
CA MET A 65 2.06 8.36 5.31
C MET A 65 1.05 8.04 6.40
N VAL A 66 0.90 6.77 6.79
CA VAL A 66 0.02 6.36 7.88
C VAL A 66 0.47 6.98 9.20
N ALA A 67 1.76 6.90 9.54
CA ALA A 67 2.29 7.47 10.77
C ALA A 67 2.12 9.00 10.85
N GLU A 68 2.19 9.70 9.72
CA GLU A 68 1.95 11.14 9.67
C GLU A 68 0.47 11.47 9.82
N ALA A 69 -0.41 10.74 9.13
CA ALA A 69 -1.86 10.93 9.21
C ALA A 69 -2.38 10.75 10.66
N GLU A 70 -1.81 9.82 11.42
CA GLU A 70 -2.15 9.61 12.85
C GLU A 70 -1.77 10.78 13.76
N ARG A 71 -0.87 11.66 13.33
CA ARG A 71 -0.48 12.88 14.06
C ARG A 71 -1.32 14.09 13.67
N MET A 72 -2.14 13.98 12.62
CA MET A 72 -2.96 15.09 12.12
C MET A 72 -4.20 15.30 13.00
N SER A 73 -4.77 16.50 12.92
CA SER A 73 -6.12 16.74 13.46
C SER A 73 -7.14 15.91 12.68
N GLN A 74 -8.28 15.54 13.30
CA GLN A 74 -9.33 14.75 12.63
C GLN A 74 -9.80 15.38 11.30
N LYS A 75 -9.85 16.71 11.21
CA LYS A 75 -10.26 17.43 10.00
C LYS A 75 -9.22 17.31 8.87
N ASP A 76 -7.94 17.42 9.22
CA ASP A 76 -6.84 17.30 8.27
C ASP A 76 -6.66 15.84 7.82
N GLU A 77 -6.87 14.88 8.72
CA GLU A 77 -6.89 13.45 8.43
C GLU A 77 -8.00 13.09 7.42
N ALA A 78 -9.22 13.61 7.59
CA ALA A 78 -10.31 13.36 6.65
C ALA A 78 -10.00 13.91 5.24
N ALA A 79 -9.45 15.13 5.16
CA ALA A 79 -9.03 15.73 3.89
C ALA A 79 -7.87 14.96 3.24
N PHE A 80 -6.95 14.46 4.06
CA PHE A 80 -5.86 13.59 3.64
C PHE A 80 -6.39 12.28 3.05
N ARG A 81 -7.28 11.58 3.76
CA ARG A 81 -7.89 10.31 3.32
C ARG A 81 -8.60 10.45 1.98
N SER A 82 -9.41 11.49 1.81
CA SER A 82 -10.11 11.76 0.54
C SER A 82 -9.15 11.91 -0.65
N ARG A 83 -8.00 12.56 -0.45
CA ARG A 83 -6.99 12.77 -1.50
C ARG A 83 -6.31 11.48 -1.95
N TRP A 84 -6.12 10.52 -1.05
CA TRP A 84 -5.26 9.35 -1.29
C TRP A 84 -6.00 8.01 -1.40
N LEU A 85 -7.33 8.00 -1.21
CA LEU A 85 -8.18 6.81 -1.22
C LEU A 85 -7.93 5.84 -2.41
N HIS A 86 -7.81 6.41 -3.62
CA HIS A 86 -7.57 5.62 -4.83
C HIS A 86 -6.16 5.01 -4.85
N GLY A 87 -5.16 5.79 -4.41
CA GLY A 87 -3.77 5.33 -4.32
C GLY A 87 -3.61 4.23 -3.27
N GLU A 88 -4.28 4.38 -2.13
CA GLU A 88 -4.30 3.41 -1.04
C GLU A 88 -4.86 2.06 -1.50
N THR A 89 -6.04 2.09 -2.13
CA THR A 89 -6.72 0.87 -2.59
C THR A 89 -5.87 0.14 -3.64
N ALA A 90 -5.26 0.88 -4.56
CA ALA A 90 -4.37 0.32 -5.58
C ALA A 90 -3.11 -0.29 -4.95
N TYR A 91 -2.47 0.44 -4.03
CA TYR A 91 -1.31 -0.04 -3.29
C TYR A 91 -1.60 -1.34 -2.55
N ARG A 92 -2.64 -1.39 -1.71
CA ARG A 92 -2.95 -2.58 -0.92
C ARG A 92 -3.22 -3.80 -1.79
N ARG A 93 -3.99 -3.62 -2.87
CA ARG A 93 -4.34 -4.71 -3.82
C ARG A 93 -3.15 -5.25 -4.61
N MET A 94 -2.08 -4.48 -4.75
CA MET A 94 -0.86 -4.91 -5.42
C MET A 94 0.15 -5.46 -4.42
N VAL A 95 0.45 -4.72 -3.37
CA VAL A 95 1.63 -4.96 -2.53
C VAL A 95 1.35 -5.96 -1.41
N GLU A 96 0.17 -5.93 -0.79
CA GLU A 96 -0.16 -6.82 0.33
C GLU A 96 -0.04 -8.32 -0.05
N PRO A 97 -0.51 -8.78 -1.24
CA PRO A 97 -0.28 -10.16 -1.69
C PRO A 97 1.19 -10.56 -1.77
N LEU A 98 2.10 -9.63 -2.09
CA LEU A 98 3.54 -9.92 -2.14
C LEU A 98 4.15 -10.03 -0.74
N ASP A 99 3.67 -9.25 0.21
CA ASP A 99 4.07 -9.38 1.61
C ASP A 99 3.55 -10.68 2.23
N ILE A 100 2.34 -11.11 1.84
CA ILE A 100 1.80 -12.43 2.17
C ILE A 100 2.68 -13.54 1.57
N ALA A 101 3.11 -13.39 0.31
CA ALA A 101 3.99 -14.35 -0.34
C ALA A 101 5.31 -14.51 0.41
N ASP A 102 5.96 -13.41 0.77
CA ASP A 102 7.19 -13.42 1.57
C ASP A 102 6.96 -14.02 2.97
N TYR A 103 5.83 -13.72 3.61
CA TYR A 103 5.49 -14.21 4.95
C TYR A 103 5.39 -15.75 4.97
N TYR A 104 4.63 -16.32 4.04
CA TYR A 104 4.48 -17.77 3.94
C TYR A 104 5.71 -18.46 3.34
N HIS A 105 6.46 -17.79 2.46
CA HIS A 105 7.74 -18.33 1.96
C HIS A 105 8.76 -18.51 3.10
N LYS A 106 8.74 -17.64 4.12
CA LYS A 106 9.57 -17.77 5.33
C LYS A 106 9.09 -18.86 6.30
N GLY A 107 7.99 -19.57 5.99
CA GLY A 107 7.44 -20.64 6.82
C GLY A 107 6.54 -20.16 7.97
N TYR A 108 6.21 -18.87 8.03
CA TYR A 108 5.29 -18.35 9.04
C TYR A 108 3.83 -18.78 8.75
N LYS A 109 2.98 -18.71 9.79
CA LYS A 109 1.56 -19.07 9.74
C LYS A 109 0.72 -17.96 10.36
N ASP A 110 -0.57 -17.94 10.04
CA ASP A 110 -1.56 -17.00 10.58
C ASP A 110 -1.28 -15.53 10.22
N TYR A 111 -1.09 -15.24 8.93
CA TYR A 111 -0.74 -13.88 8.46
C TYR A 111 -1.69 -12.80 8.99
N ILE A 112 -3.00 -13.02 8.91
CA ILE A 112 -4.02 -12.03 9.28
C ILE A 112 -3.89 -11.60 10.74
N THR A 113 -3.57 -12.51 11.65
CA THR A 113 -3.54 -12.25 13.10
C THR A 113 -2.14 -11.95 13.62
N LYS A 114 -1.08 -12.49 13.01
CA LYS A 114 0.30 -12.40 13.53
C LYS A 114 1.29 -11.70 12.60
N GLY A 115 0.99 -11.65 11.30
CA GLY A 115 1.95 -11.21 10.28
C GLY A 115 1.62 -9.91 9.57
N ARG A 116 0.36 -9.48 9.64
CA ARG A 116 -0.13 -8.32 8.91
C ARG A 116 0.39 -7.03 9.52
N SER A 117 1.04 -6.21 8.69
CA SER A 117 1.59 -4.93 9.15
C SER A 117 0.50 -3.94 9.54
N GLN A 118 0.78 -3.10 10.53
CA GLN A 118 -0.17 -2.14 11.09
C GLN A 118 -0.66 -1.12 10.07
N HIS A 119 0.17 -0.74 9.09
CA HIS A 119 -0.26 0.20 8.06
C HIS A 119 -1.40 -0.40 7.21
N TYR A 120 -1.36 -1.69 6.83
CA TYR A 120 -2.46 -2.31 6.08
C TYR A 120 -3.76 -2.35 6.87
N ILE A 121 -3.69 -2.64 8.17
CA ILE A 121 -4.85 -2.68 9.06
C ILE A 121 -5.50 -1.28 9.16
N LYS A 122 -4.68 -0.24 9.34
CA LYS A 122 -5.17 1.14 9.45
C LYS A 122 -5.78 1.63 8.14
N LEU A 123 -5.13 1.36 7.01
CA LEU A 123 -5.64 1.69 5.69
C LEU A 123 -7.00 1.03 5.45
N GLU A 124 -7.12 -0.28 5.72
CA GLU A 124 -8.41 -0.98 5.57
C GLU A 124 -9.51 -0.40 6.46
N LYS A 125 -9.20 -0.09 7.72
CA LYS A 125 -10.15 0.55 8.64
C LYS A 125 -10.63 1.90 8.10
N TRP A 126 -9.71 2.74 7.60
CA TRP A 126 -10.06 4.03 7.01
C TRP A 126 -10.93 3.90 5.76
N LEU A 127 -10.67 2.89 4.92
CA LEU A 127 -11.49 2.60 3.76
C LEU A 127 -12.92 2.18 4.16
N GLU A 128 -13.08 1.45 5.26
CA GLU A 128 -14.38 1.05 5.80
C GLU A 128 -15.15 2.24 6.39
N GLU A 129 -14.49 3.08 7.17
CA GLU A 129 -15.06 4.31 7.75
C GLU A 129 -15.51 5.31 6.67
N GLY A 130 -14.79 5.35 5.54
CA GLY A 130 -15.12 6.24 4.41
C GLY A 130 -16.23 5.74 3.50
N ARG A 131 -16.69 4.49 3.65
CA ARG A 131 -17.83 3.98 2.87
C ARG A 131 -19.14 4.49 3.49
N PRO A 132 -20.07 5.05 2.69
CA PRO A 132 -21.40 5.35 3.20
C PRO A 132 -22.00 4.05 3.73
N HIS A 133 -22.52 4.09 4.97
CA HIS A 133 -23.22 2.95 5.53
C HIS A 133 -24.34 2.58 4.56
N LYS A 134 -24.28 1.38 3.98
CA LYS A 134 -25.44 0.82 3.30
C LYS A 134 -26.52 0.65 4.36
N GLN A 135 -27.49 1.56 4.40
CA GLN A 135 -28.77 1.28 5.03
C GLN A 135 -29.36 0.11 4.22
N THR A 136 -29.23 -1.09 4.74
CA THR A 136 -29.99 -2.24 4.24
C THR A 136 -31.45 -1.99 4.62
N SER A 137 -32.26 -1.62 3.63
CA SER A 137 -33.72 -1.76 3.68
C SER A 137 -34.13 -3.23 3.68
#